data_AF-A0A3C0R2S6-F1
#
_entry.id   AF-A0A3C0R2S6-F1
#
_cell.length_a   1.000
_cell.length_b   1.000
_cell.length_c   1.000
_cell.angle_alpha   90.00
_cell.angle_beta   90.00
_cell.angle_gamma   90.00
#
_symmetry.space_group_name_H-M   'P 1'
#
loop_
_entity.id
_entity.type
_entity.pdbx_description
1 polymer ?
#
loop_
_entity_poly.entity_id
_entity_poly.type
_entity_poly.pdbx_seq_one_letter_code
_entity_poly.pdbx_strand_id
1 'polypeptide(L)'
;LPQVLKRFAMLKKGLILVTGPTGSGKNTTLAAMVDYANLQRQDHIITVEDPIEFVHRSQNCLIQQREVGVHTRSFAAALRSALREDPDIILVGEMRDLETIELALTAAATGHLVFATLHTSSAAKAV
;
A
#
# COMPACT_ATOMS: atom_id res chain seq x y z
N LEU A 1 4.11 0.58 17.17
CA LEU A 1 3.83 1.63 16.17
C LEU A 1 3.44 2.95 16.86
N PRO A 2 4.09 4.09 16.56
CA PRO A 2 3.70 5.42 17.06
C PRO A 2 2.23 5.75 16.83
N GLN A 3 1.61 6.55 17.71
CA GLN A 3 0.18 6.86 17.66
C GLN A 3 -0.27 7.53 16.35
N VAL A 4 0.58 8.38 15.76
CA VAL A 4 0.29 9.05 14.49
C VAL A 4 0.11 8.05 13.35
N LEU A 5 0.94 7.01 13.28
CA LEU A 5 0.86 6.00 12.23
C LEU A 5 -0.34 5.07 12.42
N LYS A 6 -0.73 4.79 13.67
CA LYS A 6 -1.99 4.08 13.96
C LYS A 6 -3.19 4.86 13.42
N ARG A 7 -3.22 6.18 13.62
CA ARG A 7 -4.28 7.05 13.08
C ARG A 7 -4.32 7.01 11.56
N PHE A 8 -3.16 7.03 10.90
CA PHE A 8 -3.07 6.92 9.44
C PHE A 8 -3.60 5.58 8.91
N ALA A 9 -3.29 4.46 9.58
CA ALA A 9 -3.83 3.15 9.23
C ALA A 9 -5.36 3.04 9.38
N MET A 10 -5.97 3.94 10.14
CA MET A 10 -7.43 3.99 10.38
C MET A 10 -8.17 5.01 9.50
N LEU A 11 -7.48 5.72 8.60
CA LEU A 11 -8.16 6.62 7.66
C LEU A 11 -9.10 5.83 6.73
N LYS A 12 -10.19 6.45 6.29
CA LYS A 12 -11.17 5.79 5.42
C LYS A 12 -10.74 5.77 3.95
N LYS A 13 -10.01 6.78 3.51
CA LYS A 13 -9.49 6.91 2.15
C LYS A 13 -8.32 7.90 2.09
N GLY A 14 -7.65 7.95 0.96
CA GLY A 14 -6.57 8.89 0.67
C GLY A 14 -5.25 8.18 0.40
N LEU A 15 -4.19 8.96 0.17
CA LEU A 15 -2.85 8.45 -0.12
C LEU A 15 -1.92 8.70 1.07
N ILE A 16 -1.22 7.67 1.51
CA ILE A 16 -0.15 7.76 2.50
C ILE A 16 1.15 7.31 1.84
N LEU A 17 2.12 8.21 1.83
CA LEU A 17 3.46 7.96 1.29
C LEU A 17 4.45 7.75 2.43
N VAL A 18 5.13 6.61 2.40
CA VAL A 18 6.29 6.35 3.27
C VAL A 18 7.54 6.46 2.41
N THR A 19 8.36 7.48 2.65
CA THR A 19 9.52 7.79 1.81
C THR A 19 10.83 7.63 2.57
N GLY A 20 11.92 7.50 1.84
CA GLY A 20 13.26 7.34 2.40
C GLY A 20 14.16 6.49 1.49
N PRO A 21 15.48 6.47 1.77
CA PRO A 21 16.42 5.64 1.02
C PRO A 21 16.18 4.13 1.28
N THR A 22 16.89 3.28 0.54
CA THR A 22 16.92 1.84 0.81
C THR A 22 17.43 1.59 2.24
N GLY A 23 16.82 0.63 2.94
CA GLY A 23 17.20 0.29 4.32
C GLY A 23 16.67 1.24 5.41
N SER A 24 15.89 2.28 5.06
CA SER A 24 15.34 3.21 6.05
C SER A 24 14.09 2.70 6.81
N GLY A 25 13.71 1.44 6.61
CA GLY A 25 12.55 0.82 7.27
C GLY A 25 11.18 1.17 6.68
N LYS A 26 11.11 1.63 5.41
CA LYS A 26 9.83 1.95 4.74
C LYS A 26 8.85 0.77 4.76
N ASN A 27 9.33 -0.38 4.28
CA ASN A 27 8.52 -1.58 4.14
C ASN A 27 8.11 -2.12 5.52
N THR A 28 9.02 -2.11 6.49
CA THR A 28 8.70 -2.45 7.89
C THR A 28 7.64 -1.53 8.48
N THR A 29 7.68 -0.23 8.15
CA THR A 29 6.69 0.75 8.61
C THR A 29 5.32 0.49 8.00
N LEU A 30 5.27 0.24 6.68
CA LEU A 30 4.03 -0.10 5.99
C LEU A 30 3.46 -1.44 6.46
N ALA A 31 4.29 -2.48 6.61
CA ALA A 31 3.88 -3.76 7.14
C ALA A 31 3.25 -3.61 8.53
N ALA A 32 3.83 -2.78 9.40
CA ALA A 32 3.26 -2.52 10.72
C ALA A 32 1.94 -1.73 10.66
N MET A 33 1.74 -0.88 9.65
CA MET A 33 0.46 -0.19 9.42
C MET A 33 -0.62 -1.13 8.88
N VAL A 34 -0.25 -2.00 7.93
CA VAL A 34 -1.15 -3.04 7.39
C VAL A 34 -1.55 -4.03 8.47
N ASP A 35 -0.60 -4.50 9.29
CA ASP A 35 -0.89 -5.40 10.40
C ASP A 35 -1.83 -4.75 11.43
N TYR A 36 -1.61 -3.46 11.74
CA TYR A 36 -2.52 -2.72 12.61
C TYR A 36 -3.93 -2.59 12.01
N ALA A 37 -4.06 -2.30 10.72
CA ALA A 37 -5.34 -2.29 10.04
C ALA A 37 -6.01 -3.67 10.09
N ASN A 38 -5.27 -4.73 9.79
CA ASN A 38 -5.72 -6.12 9.83
C ASN A 38 -6.25 -6.56 11.20
N LEU A 39 -5.69 -6.00 12.28
CA LEU A 39 -6.14 -6.28 13.65
C LEU A 39 -7.37 -5.46 14.06
N GLN A 40 -7.61 -4.29 13.46
CA GLN A 40 -8.58 -3.31 13.98
C GLN A 40 -9.75 -3.03 13.04
N ARG A 41 -9.69 -3.53 11.80
CA ARG A 41 -10.67 -3.27 10.74
C ARG A 41 -11.23 -4.57 10.19
N GLN A 42 -12.31 -4.47 9.43
CA GLN A 42 -12.96 -5.59 8.72
C GLN A 42 -13.01 -5.23 7.23
N ASP A 43 -11.82 -5.13 6.65
CA ASP A 43 -11.60 -4.55 5.33
C ASP A 43 -10.99 -5.60 4.39
N HIS A 44 -11.07 -5.35 3.09
CA HIS A 44 -10.31 -6.05 2.07
C HIS A 44 -9.01 -5.29 1.76
N ILE A 45 -7.87 -5.94 2.01
CA ILE A 45 -6.53 -5.40 1.80
C ILE A 45 -5.87 -6.15 0.64
N ILE A 46 -5.50 -5.42 -0.41
CA ILE A 46 -4.68 -5.94 -1.51
C ILE A 46 -3.30 -5.30 -1.47
N THR A 47 -2.25 -6.11 -1.47
CA THR A 47 -0.87 -5.63 -1.61
C THR A 47 -0.30 -6.00 -2.98
N VAL A 48 0.51 -5.11 -3.55
CA VAL A 48 1.25 -5.33 -4.79
C VAL A 48 2.71 -4.98 -4.52
N GLU A 49 3.58 -5.97 -4.58
CA GLU A 49 4.98 -5.89 -4.12
C GLU A 49 5.93 -6.57 -5.12
N ASP A 50 7.23 -6.30 -5.01
CA ASP A 50 8.29 -6.87 -5.87
C ASP A 50 9.64 -6.90 -5.12
N PRO A 51 10.00 -7.99 -4.43
CA PRO A 51 9.14 -9.13 -4.06
C PRO A 51 8.30 -8.85 -2.80
N ILE A 52 7.46 -9.80 -2.38
CA ILE A 52 6.78 -9.73 -1.07
C ILE A 52 7.82 -9.92 0.05
N GLU A 53 7.99 -8.90 0.90
CA GLU A 53 8.94 -8.95 2.02
C GLU A 53 8.32 -9.51 3.30
N PHE A 54 7.05 -9.20 3.55
CA PHE A 54 6.32 -9.58 4.77
C PHE A 54 5.04 -10.31 4.40
N VAL A 55 4.89 -11.55 4.90
CA VAL A 55 3.66 -12.31 4.69
C VAL A 55 2.66 -11.98 5.80
N HIS A 56 1.56 -11.34 5.43
CA HIS A 56 0.47 -11.00 6.33
C HIS A 56 -0.60 -12.10 6.31
N ARG A 57 -0.89 -12.68 7.48
CA ARG A 57 -2.02 -13.60 7.62
C ARG A 57 -3.30 -12.81 7.85
N SER A 58 -4.37 -13.16 7.13
CA SER A 58 -5.71 -12.62 7.37
C SER A 58 -6.12 -12.84 8.83
N GLN A 59 -6.50 -11.76 9.51
CA GLN A 59 -7.08 -11.78 10.86
C GLN A 59 -8.51 -11.27 10.78
N ASN A 60 -8.73 -9.98 11.04
CA ASN A 60 -10.05 -9.37 10.86
C ASN A 60 -10.27 -8.87 9.43
N CYS A 61 -9.20 -8.66 8.67
CA CYS A 61 -9.25 -8.29 7.25
C CYS A 61 -9.00 -9.50 6.34
N LEU A 62 -9.58 -9.45 5.13
CA LEU A 62 -9.17 -10.31 4.02
C LEU A 62 -7.91 -9.72 3.41
N ILE A 63 -6.80 -10.47 3.40
CA ILE A 63 -5.55 -10.02 2.80
C ILE A 63 -5.20 -10.86 1.58
N GLN A 64 -4.91 -10.18 0.48
CA GLN A 64 -4.37 -10.77 -0.74
C GLN A 64 -3.07 -10.07 -1.12
N GLN A 65 -1.97 -10.82 -1.17
CA GLN A 65 -0.67 -10.28 -1.54
C GLN A 65 -0.28 -10.73 -2.94
N ARG A 66 0.16 -9.78 -3.76
CA ARG A 66 0.57 -10.00 -5.15
C ARG A 66 2.03 -9.64 -5.31
N GLU A 67 2.74 -10.54 -5.96
CA GLU A 67 4.14 -10.34 -6.30
C GLU A 67 4.22 -10.14 -7.81
N VAL A 68 4.90 -9.07 -8.23
CA VAL A 68 5.16 -8.81 -9.63
C VAL A 68 6.09 -9.88 -10.20
N GLY A 69 5.79 -10.38 -11.40
CA GLY A 69 6.50 -11.49 -12.04
C GLY A 69 5.98 -12.88 -11.66
N VAL A 70 5.31 -13.02 -10.51
CA VAL A 70 4.73 -14.30 -10.05
C VAL A 70 3.22 -14.32 -10.19
N HIS A 71 2.55 -13.34 -9.59
CA HIS A 71 1.08 -13.25 -9.52
C HIS A 71 0.51 -12.27 -10.56
N THR A 72 1.31 -11.29 -10.98
CA THR A 72 0.93 -10.24 -11.95
C THR A 72 2.09 -9.89 -12.86
N ARG A 73 1.83 -9.27 -14.01
CA ARG A 73 2.88 -8.86 -14.96
C ARG A 73 3.55 -7.53 -14.60
N SER A 74 2.85 -6.63 -13.92
CA SER A 74 3.35 -5.31 -13.52
C SER A 74 2.52 -4.72 -12.38
N PHE A 75 3.04 -3.67 -11.74
CA PHE A 75 2.32 -2.88 -10.74
C PHE A 75 1.01 -2.31 -11.29
N ALA A 76 1.06 -1.62 -12.44
CA ALA A 76 -0.13 -1.06 -13.08
C ALA A 76 -1.19 -2.12 -13.42
N ALA A 77 -0.78 -3.29 -13.91
CA ALA A 77 -1.72 -4.38 -14.20
C ALA A 77 -2.40 -4.89 -12.92
N ALA A 78 -1.64 -5.06 -11.83
CA ALA A 78 -2.21 -5.48 -10.56
C ALA A 78 -3.11 -4.42 -9.92
N LEU A 79 -2.77 -3.13 -10.02
CA LEU A 79 -3.61 -2.04 -9.54
C LEU A 79 -4.94 -1.96 -10.30
N ARG A 80 -4.90 -2.08 -11.63
CA ARG A 80 -6.12 -2.12 -12.46
C ARG A 80 -7.04 -3.27 -12.09
N SER A 81 -6.47 -4.44 -11.79
CA SER A 81 -7.25 -5.58 -11.30
C SER A 81 -7.80 -5.32 -9.90
N ALA A 82 -6.94 -4.87 -8.97
CA ALA A 82 -7.31 -4.62 -7.58
C ALA A 82 -8.51 -3.68 -7.48
N LEU A 83 -8.58 -2.62 -8.27
CA LEU A 83 -9.71 -1.68 -8.29
C LEU A 83 -11.08 -2.30 -8.66
N ARG A 84 -11.12 -3.53 -9.18
CA ARG A 84 -12.34 -4.27 -9.51
C ARG A 84 -12.67 -5.37 -8.50
N GLU A 85 -11.86 -5.50 -7.46
CA GLU A 85 -11.94 -6.58 -6.49
C GLU A 85 -12.48 -6.09 -5.14
N ASP A 86 -13.13 -4.92 -5.15
CA ASP A 86 -13.73 -4.29 -3.97
C ASP A 86 -12.74 -4.16 -2.79
N PRO A 87 -11.51 -3.62 -2.99
CA PRO A 87 -10.59 -3.39 -1.89
C PRO A 87 -10.99 -2.15 -1.09
N ASP A 88 -10.74 -2.15 0.20
CA ASP A 88 -10.79 -0.94 1.02
C ASP A 88 -9.39 -0.29 1.12
N ILE A 89 -8.37 -1.14 1.18
CA ILE A 89 -6.96 -0.75 1.36
C ILE A 89 -6.12 -1.36 0.24
N ILE A 90 -5.29 -0.52 -0.38
CA ILE A 90 -4.33 -0.95 -1.41
C ILE A 90 -2.93 -0.56 -0.97
N LEU A 91 -2.01 -1.52 -0.89
CA LEU A 91 -0.58 -1.26 -0.73
C LEU A 91 0.13 -1.40 -2.08
N VAL A 92 0.86 -0.35 -2.47
CA VAL A 92 1.72 -0.33 -3.65
C VAL A 92 3.17 -0.25 -3.18
N GLY A 93 3.92 -1.35 -3.33
CA GLY A 93 5.28 -1.50 -2.82
C GLY A 93 6.20 -0.34 -3.23
N GLU A 94 6.13 0.09 -4.49
CA GLU A 94 6.83 1.28 -4.97
C GLU A 94 6.09 1.89 -6.16
N MET A 95 6.10 3.22 -6.27
CA MET A 95 5.59 3.94 -7.45
C MET A 95 6.75 4.49 -8.28
N ARG A 96 7.14 3.74 -9.34
CA ARG A 96 8.27 4.10 -10.20
C ARG A 96 7.87 4.76 -11.51
N ASP A 97 6.78 4.29 -12.10
CA ASP A 97 6.29 4.75 -13.40
C ASP A 97 5.01 5.59 -13.27
N LEU A 98 4.77 6.42 -14.28
CA LEU A 98 3.65 7.35 -14.32
C LEU A 98 2.29 6.63 -14.24
N GLU A 99 2.14 5.51 -14.94
CA GLU A 99 0.88 4.76 -14.97
C GLU A 99 0.52 4.25 -13.56
N THR A 100 1.49 3.71 -12.83
CA THR A 100 1.30 3.25 -11.44
C THR A 100 0.93 4.40 -10.51
N ILE A 101 1.58 5.57 -10.67
CA ILE A 101 1.27 6.77 -9.89
C ILE A 101 -0.16 7.27 -10.17
N GLU A 102 -0.54 7.37 -11.44
CA GLU A 102 -1.88 7.82 -11.86
C GLU A 102 -2.97 6.89 -11.32
N LEU A 103 -2.76 5.57 -11.37
CA LEU A 103 -3.68 4.58 -10.83
C LEU A 103 -3.79 4.69 -9.30
N ALA A 104 -2.68 4.84 -8.60
CA ALA A 104 -2.67 5.01 -7.14
C ALA A 104 -3.40 6.29 -6.71
N LEU A 105 -3.18 7.40 -7.41
CA LEU A 105 -3.89 8.66 -7.17
C LEU A 105 -5.39 8.53 -7.46
N THR A 106 -5.74 7.86 -8.56
CA THR A 106 -7.14 7.60 -8.91
C THR A 106 -7.81 6.77 -7.82
N ALA A 107 -7.18 5.69 -7.37
CA ALA A 107 -7.67 4.85 -6.28
C ALA A 107 -7.92 5.65 -5.00
N ALA A 108 -6.95 6.46 -4.59
CA ALA A 108 -7.06 7.32 -3.41
C ALA A 108 -8.20 8.35 -3.54
N ALA A 109 -8.41 8.91 -4.72
CA ALA A 109 -9.49 9.87 -5.00
C ALA A 109 -10.88 9.20 -5.01
N THR A 110 -10.97 7.95 -5.46
CA THR A 110 -12.23 7.21 -5.64
C THR A 110 -12.70 6.45 -4.40
N GLY A 111 -12.05 6.62 -3.24
CA GLY A 111 -12.56 6.11 -1.97
C GLY A 111 -11.69 5.07 -1.28
N HIS A 112 -10.54 4.73 -1.85
CA HIS A 112 -9.64 3.72 -1.29
C HIS A 112 -8.60 4.37 -0.38
N LEU A 113 -8.13 3.64 0.64
CA LEU A 113 -6.92 4.00 1.37
C LEU A 113 -5.71 3.37 0.67
N VAL A 114 -4.83 4.20 0.15
CA VAL A 114 -3.64 3.75 -0.59
C VAL A 114 -2.40 4.00 0.26
N PHE A 115 -1.64 2.94 0.53
CA PHE A 115 -0.29 3.01 1.06
C PHE A 115 0.71 2.86 -0.08
N ALA A 116 1.72 3.71 -0.15
CA ALA A 116 2.78 3.56 -1.14
C ALA A 116 4.15 4.02 -0.63
N THR A 117 5.21 3.57 -1.30
CA THR A 117 6.56 4.09 -1.06
C THR A 117 7.13 4.87 -2.24
N LEU A 118 8.03 5.80 -1.91
CA LEU A 118 8.87 6.52 -2.87
C LEU A 118 10.32 6.55 -2.37
N HIS A 119 11.26 6.56 -3.31
CA HIS A 119 12.70 6.67 -3.04
C HIS A 119 13.16 8.13 -2.97
N THR A 120 12.43 8.96 -2.21
CA THR A 120 12.72 10.39 -2.03
C THR A 120 13.15 10.68 -0.59
N SER A 121 14.13 11.58 -0.43
CA SER A 121 14.75 11.87 0.87
C SER A 121 14.02 12.94 1.70
N SER A 122 12.93 13.53 1.20
CA SER A 122 12.17 14.55 1.92
C SER A 122 10.74 14.64 1.40
N ALA A 123 9.80 15.02 2.27
CA ALA A 123 8.40 15.22 1.92
C ALA A 123 8.21 16.21 0.74
N ALA A 124 8.94 17.32 0.73
CA ALA A 124 8.86 18.31 -0.35
C ALA A 124 9.34 17.79 -1.72
N LYS A 125 10.11 16.70 -1.76
CA LYS A 125 10.55 16.04 -3.01
C LYS A 125 9.62 14.89 -3.40
N ALA A 126 8.70 14.51 -2.53
CA ALA A 126 7.75 13.42 -2.75
C ALA A 126 6.43 13.88 -3.36
N VAL A 127 6.20 15.20 -3.40
CA VAL A 127 5.00 15.88 -3.92
C VAL A 127 5.40 16.70 -5.14
#